data_AF-A0AAW4KTV2-F1
#
_entry.id   AF-A0AAW4KTV2-F1
#
_cell.length_a   1.000
_cell.length_b   1.000
_cell.length_c   1.000
_cell.angle_alpha   90.00
_cell.angle_beta   90.00
_cell.angle_gamma   90.00
#
_symmetry.space_group_name_H-M   'P 1'
#
loop_
_entity.id
_entity.type
_entity.pdbx_description
1 polymer ?
#
loop_
_entity_poly.entity_id
_entity_poly.type
_entity_poly.pdbx_seq_one_letter_code
_entity_poly.pdbx_strand_id
1 'polypeptide(L)'
;GLKKTRRAYVWAYATTASADIRAVVYDFSPSRSGEHARNFLQDWKGKLVCDDFGGYKASFALGVTEIGCMAHARRKFFDLHATNKSTLAEQALRYIQLLYEIES
;
A
#
# COMPACT_ATOMS: atom_id res chain seq x y z
N GLY A 1 -30.35 -10.00 -23.01
CA GLY A 1 -29.11 -9.38 -23.50
C GLY A 1 -27.95 -9.82 -22.62
N LEU A 2 -26.89 -10.36 -23.21
CA LEU A 2 -25.73 -10.89 -22.48
C LEU A 2 -25.04 -9.74 -21.71
N LYS A 3 -25.31 -9.63 -20.40
CA LYS A 3 -24.66 -8.66 -19.51
C LYS A 3 -23.18 -9.06 -19.32
N LYS A 4 -22.31 -8.62 -20.23
CA LYS A 4 -20.86 -8.79 -20.08
C LYS A 4 -20.35 -7.87 -18.97
N THR A 5 -19.87 -8.45 -17.89
CA THR A 5 -19.16 -7.73 -16.82
C THR A 5 -17.83 -7.22 -17.35
N ARG A 6 -17.50 -5.96 -17.04
CA ARG A 6 -16.18 -5.39 -17.33
C ARG A 6 -15.30 -5.49 -16.09
N ARG A 7 -14.06 -5.94 -16.25
CA ARG A 7 -13.05 -5.93 -15.20
C ARG A 7 -12.59 -4.48 -14.97
N ALA A 8 -12.58 -4.06 -13.71
CA ALA A 8 -12.01 -2.81 -13.26
C ALA A 8 -11.02 -3.08 -12.12
N TYR A 9 -10.11 -2.16 -11.90
CA TYR A 9 -9.17 -2.15 -10.78
C TYR A 9 -9.50 -0.96 -9.91
N VAL A 10 -9.45 -1.15 -8.60
CA VAL A 10 -9.71 -0.09 -7.63
C VAL A 10 -8.39 0.42 -7.07
N TRP A 11 -8.16 1.72 -7.21
CA TRP A 11 -7.14 2.45 -6.49
C TRP A 11 -7.80 3.14 -5.30
N ALA A 12 -7.30 2.87 -4.10
CA ALA A 12 -7.81 3.47 -2.88
C ALA A 12 -6.76 4.44 -2.32
N TYR A 13 -7.15 5.70 -2.16
CA TYR A 13 -6.32 6.74 -1.57
C TYR A 13 -6.98 7.19 -0.27
N ALA A 14 -6.20 7.27 0.80
CA ALA A 14 -6.69 7.73 2.09
C ALA A 14 -5.74 8.77 2.66
N THR A 15 -6.33 9.79 3.28
CA THR A 15 -5.58 10.77 4.08
C THR A 15 -5.11 10.12 5.39
N THR A 16 -4.02 10.64 5.97
CA THR A 16 -3.52 10.14 7.26
C THR A 16 -4.45 10.51 8.42
N ALA A 17 -4.24 9.85 9.56
CA ALA A 17 -4.95 10.15 10.80
C ALA A 17 -4.65 11.53 11.40
N SER A 18 -3.73 12.30 10.81
CA SER A 18 -3.35 13.65 11.23
C SER A 18 -3.72 14.72 10.21
N ALA A 19 -4.29 14.34 9.06
CA ALA A 19 -4.68 15.30 8.03
C ALA A 19 -5.94 16.08 8.45
N ASP A 20 -5.99 17.36 8.04
CA ASP A 20 -7.16 18.23 8.25
C ASP A 20 -8.40 17.65 7.57
N ILE A 21 -8.22 17.16 6.34
CA ILE A 21 -9.27 16.48 5.58
C ILE A 21 -9.21 14.99 5.87
N ARG A 22 -10.36 14.41 6.24
CA ARG A 22 -10.55 12.96 6.38
C ARG A 22 -11.29 12.45 5.16
N ALA A 23 -10.55 11.92 4.19
CA ALA A 23 -11.10 11.45 2.94
C ALA A 23 -10.55 10.08 2.56
N VAL A 24 -11.42 9.31 1.91
CA VAL A 24 -11.05 8.11 1.18
C VAL A 24 -11.61 8.26 -0.23
N VAL A 25 -10.75 8.10 -1.23
CA VAL A 25 -11.13 8.12 -2.65
C VAL A 25 -10.96 6.72 -3.21
N TYR A 26 -12.01 6.22 -3.86
CA TYR A 26 -11.96 5.00 -4.66
C TYR A 26 -12.02 5.38 -6.14
N ASP A 27 -10.90 5.22 -6.83
CA ASP A 27 -10.79 5.45 -8.26
C ASP A 27 -10.84 4.12 -9.02
N PHE A 28 -11.78 4.00 -9.95
CA PHE A 28 -12.00 2.79 -10.74
C PHE A 28 -11.34 2.93 -12.10
N SER A 29 -10.31 2.15 -12.34
CA SER A 29 -9.50 2.23 -13.56
C SER A 29 -9.60 0.96 -14.40
N PRO A 30 -9.43 1.07 -15.74
CA PRO A 30 -9.46 -0.10 -16.63
C PRO A 30 -8.20 -0.99 -16.50
N SER A 31 -7.15 -0.51 -15.82
CA SER A 31 -5.90 -1.25 -15.60
C SER A 31 -5.30 -0.95 -14.23
N ARG A 32 -4.32 -1.77 -13.82
CA ARG A 32 -3.46 -1.56 -12.64
C ARG A 32 -2.16 -0.81 -12.99
N SER A 33 -2.15 -0.04 -14.09
CA SER A 33 -0.97 0.75 -14.47
C SER A 33 -0.69 1.83 -13.42
N GLY A 34 0.59 2.03 -13.10
CA GLY A 34 1.03 3.12 -12.23
C GLY A 34 0.68 4.53 -12.73
N GLU A 35 0.28 4.66 -14.00
CA GLU A 35 -0.22 5.90 -14.57
C GLU A 35 -1.44 6.44 -13.81
N HIS A 36 -2.35 5.57 -13.34
CA HIS A 36 -3.53 6.02 -12.60
C HIS A 36 -3.14 6.69 -11.28
N ALA A 37 -2.16 6.14 -10.57
CA ALA A 37 -1.61 6.78 -9.38
C ALA A 37 -0.92 8.13 -9.69
N ARG A 38 -0.20 8.23 -10.81
CA ARG A 38 0.40 9.51 -11.23
C ARG A 38 -0.65 10.54 -11.65
N ASN A 39 -1.70 10.12 -12.34
CA ASN A 39 -2.80 10.99 -12.74
C ASN A 39 -3.63 11.46 -11.54
N PHE A 40 -3.73 10.65 -10.48
CA PHE A 40 -4.38 11.09 -9.26
C PHE A 40 -3.49 12.06 -8.45
N LEU A 41 -2.21 11.73 -8.29
CA LEU A 41 -1.29 12.51 -7.46
C LEU A 41 -0.77 13.78 -8.15
N GLN A 42 -0.74 13.82 -9.48
CA GLN A 42 -0.26 14.96 -10.27
C GLN A 42 1.12 15.44 -9.76
N ASP A 43 1.24 16.72 -9.44
CA ASP A 43 2.48 17.34 -8.95
C ASP A 43 2.71 17.16 -7.44
N TRP A 44 1.87 16.41 -6.73
CA TRP A 44 2.04 16.17 -5.31
C TRP A 44 3.36 15.42 -5.02
N LYS A 45 4.18 15.97 -4.11
CA LYS A 45 5.51 15.44 -3.72
C LYS A 45 5.60 15.04 -2.25
N GLY A 46 4.48 14.61 -1.66
CA GLY A 46 4.43 14.24 -0.25
C GLY A 46 4.96 12.82 0.02
N LYS A 47 4.60 12.28 1.20
CA LYS A 47 4.98 10.95 1.67
C LYS A 47 3.85 9.95 1.41
N LEU A 48 4.09 8.97 0.54
CA LEU A 48 3.10 7.96 0.18
C LEU A 48 3.37 6.66 0.93
N VAL A 49 2.45 6.25 1.80
CA VAL A 49 2.46 4.92 2.38
C VAL A 49 1.89 3.93 1.38
N CYS A 50 2.68 2.97 0.93
CA CYS A 50 2.26 1.98 -0.06
C CYS A 50 2.81 0.57 0.21
N ASP A 51 2.27 -0.41 -0.49
CA ASP A 51 2.65 -1.83 -0.41
C ASP A 51 3.88 -2.20 -1.25
N ASP A 52 4.62 -1.20 -1.75
CA ASP A 52 5.75 -1.37 -2.67
C ASP A 52 5.37 -1.98 -4.03
N PHE A 53 4.11 -1.86 -4.46
CA PHE A 53 3.74 -2.24 -5.82
C PHE A 53 4.53 -1.43 -6.86
N GLY A 54 5.15 -2.12 -7.82
CA GLY A 54 6.00 -1.52 -8.87
C GLY A 54 5.35 -0.38 -9.67
N GLY A 55 4.01 -0.29 -9.70
CA GLY A 55 3.30 0.84 -10.32
C GLY A 55 3.65 2.20 -9.72
N TYR A 56 4.06 2.26 -8.44
CA TYR A 56 4.39 3.53 -7.78
C TYR A 56 5.81 4.05 -8.08
N LYS A 57 6.71 3.20 -8.60
CA LYS A 57 8.15 3.54 -8.72
C LYS A 57 8.42 4.78 -9.58
N ALA A 58 7.64 4.97 -10.64
CA ALA A 58 7.72 6.19 -11.45
C ALA A 58 7.30 7.45 -10.67
N SER A 59 6.32 7.36 -9.76
CA SER A 59 5.94 8.48 -8.90
C SER A 59 7.09 8.89 -7.97
N PHE A 60 7.88 7.93 -7.50
CA PHE A 60 9.04 8.21 -6.64
C PHE A 60 10.16 8.92 -7.39
N ALA A 61 10.44 8.48 -8.63
CA ALA A 61 11.38 9.17 -9.50
C ALA A 61 10.94 10.62 -9.82
N LEU A 62 9.64 10.89 -9.75
CA LEU A 62 9.07 12.22 -9.91
C LEU A 62 9.00 13.03 -8.60
N GLY A 63 9.52 12.52 -7.48
CA GLY A 63 9.67 13.26 -6.22
C GLY A 63 8.66 12.92 -5.11
N VAL A 64 7.79 11.94 -5.30
CA VAL A 64 7.03 11.37 -4.16
C VAL A 64 7.98 10.61 -3.24
N THR A 65 7.90 10.83 -1.93
CA THR A 65 8.68 10.07 -0.95
C THR A 65 7.97 8.75 -0.64
N GLU A 66 8.67 7.64 -0.88
CA GLU A 66 8.17 6.29 -0.58
C GLU A 66 8.20 6.01 0.93
N ILE A 67 7.09 5.52 1.49
CA ILE A 67 7.00 4.97 2.84
C ILE A 67 6.43 3.55 2.74
N GLY A 68 7.18 2.56 3.22
CA GLY A 68 6.75 1.17 3.20
C GLY A 68 5.62 0.91 4.20
N CYS A 69 4.55 0.23 3.75
CA CYS A 69 3.45 -0.15 4.62
C CYS A 69 3.84 -1.33 5.53
N MET A 70 3.97 -1.07 6.85
CA MET A 70 4.33 -2.10 7.84
C MET A 70 3.35 -3.26 7.91
N ALA A 71 2.05 -3.03 7.67
CA ALA A 71 1.07 -4.11 7.60
C ALA A 71 1.34 -5.09 6.45
N HIS A 72 1.79 -4.59 5.29
CA HIS A 72 2.15 -5.43 4.15
C HIS A 72 3.47 -6.18 4.38
N ALA A 73 4.47 -5.52 4.97
CA ALA A 73 5.71 -6.17 5.36
C ALA A 73 5.46 -7.31 6.37
N ARG A 74 4.68 -7.04 7.43
CA ARG A 74 4.29 -8.03 8.44
C ARG A 74 3.58 -9.25 7.83
N ARG A 75 2.67 -9.04 6.87
CA ARG A 75 1.92 -10.15 6.23
C ARG A 75 2.85 -11.18 5.59
N LYS A 76 3.94 -10.75 4.95
CA LYS A 76 4.92 -11.68 4.34
C LYS A 76 5.58 -12.60 5.36
N PHE A 77 5.96 -12.07 6.52
CA PHE A 77 6.49 -12.88 7.61
C PHE A 77 5.41 -13.79 8.20
N PHE A 78 4.18 -13.30 8.34
CA PHE A 78 3.07 -14.14 8.78
C PHE A 78 2.83 -15.34 7.86
N ASP A 79 2.79 -15.13 6.54
CA ASP A 79 2.56 -16.21 5.57
C ASP A 79 3.66 -17.29 5.66
N LEU A 80 4.92 -16.89 5.88
CA LEU A 80 6.05 -17.81 6.09
C LEU A 80 5.95 -18.56 7.43
N HIS A 81 5.57 -17.87 8.50
CA HIS A 81 5.40 -18.48 9.82
C HIS A 81 4.23 -19.47 9.84
N ALA A 82 3.06 -19.08 9.32
CA ALA A 82 1.85 -19.91 9.27
C ALA A 82 2.03 -21.19 8.45
N THR A 83 2.99 -21.21 7.52
CA THR A 83 3.33 -22.39 6.71
C THR A 83 4.54 -23.16 7.24
N ASN A 84 5.04 -22.82 8.45
CA ASN A 84 6.24 -23.39 9.07
C ASN A 84 7.49 -23.36 8.18
N LYS A 85 7.59 -22.37 7.29
CA LYS A 85 8.69 -22.24 6.32
C LYS A 85 9.89 -21.48 6.85
N SER A 86 9.78 -20.84 8.01
CA SER A 86 10.88 -20.06 8.58
C SER A 86 10.68 -19.80 10.08
N THR A 87 11.68 -20.19 10.89
CA THR A 87 11.77 -19.83 12.31
C THR A 87 12.13 -18.34 12.50
N LEU A 88 12.84 -17.74 11.53
CA LEU A 88 13.14 -16.31 11.52
C LEU A 88 11.89 -15.45 11.34
N ALA A 89 10.86 -15.97 10.65
CA ALA A 89 9.62 -15.24 10.44
C ALA A 89 8.88 -14.99 11.77
N GLU A 90 8.92 -15.94 12.70
CA GLU A 90 8.35 -15.77 14.04
C GLU A 90 9.08 -14.67 14.84
N GLN A 91 10.41 -14.65 14.75
CA GLN A 91 11.22 -13.59 15.36
C GLN A 91 10.89 -12.22 14.78
N ALA A 92 10.77 -12.10 13.46
CA ALA A 92 10.38 -10.87 12.80
C ALA A 92 8.99 -10.38 13.25
N LEU A 93 8.00 -11.29 13.35
CA LEU A 93 6.67 -10.96 13.87
C LEU A 93 6.71 -10.44 15.31
N ARG A 94 7.53 -11.04 16.18
CA ARG A 94 7.74 -10.55 17.54
C ARG A 94 8.33 -9.14 17.57
N TYR A 95 9.35 -8.86 16.78
CA TYR A 95 9.95 -7.53 16.73
C TYR A 95 8.98 -6.47 16.19
N ILE A 96 8.19 -6.81 15.16
CA ILE A 96 7.14 -5.91 14.65
C ILE A 96 6.09 -5.63 15.73
N GLN A 97 5.69 -6.65 16.51
CA GLN A 97 4.75 -6.48 17.62
C GLN A 97 5.29 -5.52 18.69
N LEU A 98 6.55 -5.68 19.10
CA LEU A 98 7.19 -4.77 20.06
C LEU A 98 7.25 -3.32 19.55
N LEU A 99 7.45 -3.11 18.26
CA LEU A 99 7.42 -1.77 17.67
C LEU A 99 6.02 -1.15 17.76
N TYR A 100 4.98 -1.90 17.42
CA TYR A 100 3.61 -1.39 17.52
C TYR A 100 3.21 -1.03 18.96
N GLU A 101 3.70 -1.75 19.96
CA GLU A 101 3.48 -1.42 21.37
C GLU A 101 4.10 -0.07 21.79
N ILE A 102 5.15 0.37 21.10
CA ILE A 102 5.79 1.68 21.34
C ILE A 102 5.08 2.79 20.55
N GLU A 103 4.56 2.49 19.37
CA GLU A 103 3.97 3.46 18.43
C GLU A 103 2.47 3.75 18.68
N SER A 104 1.80 2.98 19.56
CA SER A 104 0.37 3.10 19.87
C SER A 104 0.07 3.97 21.09
#